data_AF-A0A9Q4MEW6-F1
#
_entry.id   AF-A0A9Q4MEW6-F1
#
_cell.length_a   1.000
_cell.length_b   1.000
_cell.length_c   1.000
_cell.angle_alpha   90.00
_cell.angle_beta   90.00
_cell.angle_gamma   90.00
#
_symmetry.space_group_name_H-M   'P 1'
#
loop_
_entity.id
_entity.type
_entity.pdbx_description
1 polymer ?
#
loop_
_entity_poly.entity_id
_entity_poly.type
_entity_poly.pdbx_seq_one_letter_code
_entity_poly.pdbx_strand_id
1 'polypeptide(L)'
;MAAYVQEYVDYVRAIAGVRLVEQPLHIASITGEQGAKGTADVVILAGDALTIVDLKYGKGVKVFAEGNEQLQLYALAALQEFAG
;
A
#
# COMPACT_ATOMS: atom_id res chain seq x y z
N MET A 1 20.81 -5.37 -0.08
CA MET A 1 19.51 -6.05 -0.18
C MET A 1 18.90 -6.26 1.20
N ALA A 2 19.54 -7.04 2.08
CA ALA A 2 19.02 -7.30 3.44
C ALA A 2 18.76 -6.04 4.28
N ALA A 3 19.62 -5.02 4.21
CA ALA A 3 19.43 -3.77 4.94
C ALA A 3 18.16 -2.98 4.54
N TYR A 4 17.83 -2.95 3.25
CA TYR A 4 16.62 -2.25 2.76
C TYR A 4 15.33 -2.99 3.14
N VAL A 5 15.39 -4.33 3.16
CA VAL A 5 14.28 -5.14 3.65
C VAL A 5 14.08 -4.90 5.15
N GLN A 6 15.17 -4.81 5.90
CA GLN A 6 15.11 -4.52 7.33
C GLN A 6 14.52 -3.14 7.60
N GLU A 7 14.91 -2.12 6.85
CA GLU A 7 14.34 -0.77 6.95
C GLU A 7 12.83 -0.75 6.69
N TYR A 8 12.36 -1.46 5.66
CA TYR A 8 10.94 -1.65 5.39
C TYR A 8 10.22 -2.34 6.57
N VAL A 9 10.79 -3.44 7.06
CA VAL A 9 10.22 -4.20 8.17
C VAL A 9 10.14 -3.35 9.43
N ASP A 10 11.18 -2.58 9.73
CA ASP A 10 11.25 -1.70 10.89
C ASP A 10 10.22 -0.57 10.77
N TYR A 11 10.09 0.04 9.59
CA TYR A 11 9.08 1.06 9.31
C TYR A 11 7.66 0.53 9.52
N VAL A 12 7.32 -0.62 8.92
CA VAL A 12 6.00 -1.24 9.08
C VAL A 12 5.71 -1.60 10.53
N ARG A 13 6.72 -2.06 11.28
CA ARG A 13 6.58 -2.44 12.70
C ARG A 13 6.44 -1.23 13.62
N ALA A 14 7.01 -0.09 13.26
CA ALA A 14 6.93 1.14 14.05
C ALA A 14 5.52 1.76 14.03
N ILE A 15 4.71 1.46 13.02
CA ILE A 15 3.33 1.94 12.92
C ILE A 15 2.43 1.05 13.78
N ALA A 16 1.76 1.66 14.75
CA ALA A 16 0.75 1.00 15.57
C ALA A 16 -0.53 0.76 14.75
N GLY A 17 -1.18 -0.38 14.94
CA GLY A 17 -2.41 -0.72 14.24
C GLY A 17 -2.51 -2.18 13.85
N VAL A 18 -3.64 -2.54 13.23
CA VAL A 18 -3.85 -3.86 12.62
C VAL A 18 -3.18 -3.87 11.26
N ARG A 19 -2.30 -4.85 11.02
CA ARG A 19 -1.56 -5.02 9.76
C ARG A 19 -2.22 -6.11 8.94
N LEU A 20 -2.64 -5.76 7.73
CA LEU A 20 -3.09 -6.68 6.70
C LEU A 20 -1.97 -6.81 5.67
N VAL A 21 -1.38 -7.99 5.57
CA VAL A 21 -0.21 -8.28 4.73
C VAL A 21 -0.67 -8.91 3.42
N GLU A 22 -0.06 -8.54 2.29
CA GLU A 22 -0.43 -8.98 0.95
C GLU A 22 -1.94 -8.77 0.69
N GLN A 23 -2.43 -7.58 1.07
CA GLN A 23 -3.86 -7.27 1.05
C GLN A 23 -4.35 -7.10 -0.40
N PRO A 24 -5.28 -7.93 -0.88
CA PRO A 24 -5.91 -7.74 -2.18
C PRO A 24 -6.75 -6.46 -2.17
N LEU A 25 -6.67 -5.68 -3.25
CA LEU A 25 -7.42 -4.44 -3.41
C LEU A 25 -8.17 -4.45 -4.75
N HIS A 26 -9.48 -4.18 -4.67
CA HIS A 26 -10.34 -4.07 -5.83
C HIS A 26 -10.21 -2.66 -6.45
N ILE A 27 -9.42 -2.54 -7.52
CA ILE A 27 -9.12 -1.24 -8.15
C ILE A 27 -9.94 -0.95 -9.42
N ALA A 28 -10.67 -1.95 -9.94
CA ALA A 28 -11.46 -1.80 -11.17
C ALA A 28 -12.49 -0.67 -11.12
N SER A 29 -13.10 -0.42 -9.96
CA SER A 29 -14.04 0.70 -9.75
C SER A 29 -13.37 2.07 -9.86
N ILE A 30 -12.05 2.14 -9.61
CA ILE A 30 -11.28 3.38 -9.58
C ILE A 30 -10.62 3.63 -10.95
N THR A 31 -10.06 2.58 -11.57
CA THR A 31 -9.39 2.70 -12.87
C THR A 31 -10.34 2.63 -14.06
N GLY A 32 -11.53 2.04 -13.89
CA GLY A 32 -12.48 1.77 -14.98
C GLY A 32 -12.12 0.56 -15.84
N GLU A 33 -10.98 -0.09 -15.57
CA GLU A 33 -10.54 -1.28 -16.28
C GLU A 33 -11.20 -2.53 -15.69
N GLN A 34 -12.01 -3.23 -16.49
CA GLN A 34 -12.71 -4.42 -16.03
C GLN A 34 -11.72 -5.50 -15.57
N GLY A 35 -11.92 -5.98 -14.35
CA GLY A 35 -11.09 -7.02 -13.76
C GLY A 35 -9.72 -6.55 -13.24
N ALA A 36 -9.45 -5.24 -13.21
CA ALA A 36 -8.22 -4.72 -12.62
C ALA A 36 -8.14 -5.05 -11.11
N LYS A 37 -6.97 -5.52 -10.69
CA LYS A 37 -6.65 -5.97 -9.33
C LYS A 37 -5.33 -5.36 -8.88
N GLY A 38 -5.24 -5.02 -7.61
CA GLY A 38 -3.99 -4.67 -6.94
C GLY A 38 -3.76 -5.57 -5.73
N THR A 39 -2.52 -5.65 -5.29
CA THR A 39 -2.15 -6.21 -3.99
C THR A 39 -1.19 -5.23 -3.35
N ALA A 40 -1.54 -4.72 -2.17
CA ALA A 40 -0.62 -3.90 -1.38
C ALA A 40 0.21 -4.81 -0.48
N ASP A 41 1.51 -4.55 -0.36
CA ASP A 41 2.36 -5.34 0.54
C ASP A 41 1.84 -5.30 1.97
N VAL A 42 1.49 -4.10 2.48
CA VAL A 42 0.84 -3.92 3.78
C VAL A 42 -0.18 -2.77 3.76
N VAL A 43 -1.35 -3.03 4.32
CA VAL A 43 -2.33 -2.03 4.76
C VAL A 43 -2.37 -2.01 6.29
N ILE A 44 -2.25 -0.82 6.90
CA ILE A 44 -2.30 -0.65 8.35
C ILE A 44 -3.53 0.18 8.73
N LEU A 45 -4.38 -0.38 9.58
CA LEU A 45 -5.57 0.27 10.14
C LEU A 45 -5.27 0.74 11.57
N ALA A 46 -5.40 2.04 11.82
CA ALA A 46 -5.07 2.67 13.09
C ALA A 46 -6.10 3.74 13.47
N GLY A 47 -7.19 3.33 14.12
CA GLY A 47 -8.29 4.24 14.45
C GLY A 47 -8.97 4.76 13.18
N ASP A 48 -8.87 6.06 12.94
CA ASP A 48 -9.37 6.77 11.74
C ASP A 48 -8.31 6.92 10.64
N ALA A 49 -7.09 6.45 10.87
CA ALA A 49 -6.01 6.49 9.90
C ALA A 49 -5.82 5.14 9.18
N LEU A 50 -5.58 5.23 7.87
CA LEU A 50 -5.17 4.10 7.04
C LEU A 50 -3.82 4.42 6.40
N THR A 51 -2.86 3.50 6.52
CA THR A 51 -1.53 3.64 5.92
C THR A 51 -1.27 2.52 4.92
N ILE A 52 -0.89 2.88 3.69
CA ILE A 52 -0.42 1.95 2.66
C ILE A 52 1.10 1.95 2.67
N VAL A 53 1.72 0.77 2.72
CA VAL A 53 3.17 0.62 2.58
C VAL A 53 3.44 -0.40 1.48
N ASP A 54 4.16 0.02 0.45
CA ASP A 54 4.53 -0.81 -0.71
C ASP A 54 6.03 -0.64 -1.00
N LEU A 55 6.76 -1.75 -1.03
CA LEU A 55 8.21 -1.75 -1.16
C LEU A 55 8.63 -1.70 -2.62
N LYS A 56 9.22 -0.59 -3.04
CA LYS A 56 9.84 -0.46 -4.35
C LYS A 56 11.37 -0.50 -4.25
N TYR A 57 11.97 -1.55 -4.82
CA TYR A 57 13.44 -1.68 -4.92
C TYR A 57 14.07 -0.79 -6.00
N GLY A 58 13.28 -0.08 -6.80
CA GLY A 58 13.79 0.80 -7.86
C GLY A 58 14.77 0.08 -8.82
N LYS A 59 14.39 -1.08 -9.35
CA LYS A 59 15.17 -1.72 -10.42
C LYS A 59 14.94 -0.98 -11.74
N GLY A 60 15.67 0.14 -11.92
CA GLY A 60 15.84 0.83 -13.21
C GLY A 60 15.17 2.21 -13.32
N VAL A 61 14.13 2.50 -12.53
CA VAL A 61 13.51 3.83 -12.48
C VAL A 61 13.24 4.19 -11.01
N LYS A 62 13.69 5.36 -10.58
CA LYS A 62 13.36 5.89 -9.25
C LYS A 62 11.86 6.15 -9.20
N VAL A 63 11.20 5.49 -8.27
CA VAL A 63 9.80 5.74 -7.95
C VAL A 63 9.79 6.56 -6.67
N PHE A 64 9.26 7.78 -6.74
CA PHE A 64 9.08 8.62 -5.57
C PHE A 64 7.77 8.26 -4.87
N ALA A 65 7.72 8.45 -3.55
CA ALA A 65 6.49 8.27 -2.78
C ALA A 65 5.52 9.44 -2.99
N GLU A 66 6.06 10.65 -3.15
CA GLU A 66 5.27 11.84 -3.46
C GLU A 66 4.67 11.73 -4.87
N GLY A 67 3.37 12.00 -4.99
CA GLY A 67 2.64 11.93 -6.26
C GLY A 67 2.54 10.52 -6.86
N ASN A 68 2.76 9.48 -6.06
CA ASN A 68 2.76 8.12 -6.55
C ASN A 68 1.34 7.62 -6.85
N GLU A 69 1.00 7.52 -8.13
CA GLU A 69 -0.32 7.06 -8.60
C GLU A 69 -0.69 5.67 -8.06
N GLN A 70 0.26 4.74 -7.94
CA GLN A 70 0.00 3.40 -7.40
C GLN A 70 -0.42 3.45 -5.93
N LEU A 71 0.30 4.22 -5.10
CA LEU A 71 -0.06 4.38 -3.69
C LEU A 71 -1.40 5.10 -3.53
N GLN A 72 -1.72 6.08 -4.38
CA GLN A 72 -3.03 6.75 -4.37
C GLN A 72 -4.16 5.78 -4.74
N LEU A 73 -3.99 4.96 -5.78
CA LEU A 73 -4.96 3.92 -6.15
C LEU A 73 -5.18 2.93 -5.00
N TYR A 74 -4.11 2.49 -4.35
CA TYR A 74 -4.21 1.56 -3.23
C TYR A 74 -4.88 2.20 -2.01
N ALA A 75 -4.58 3.47 -1.72
CA ALA A 75 -5.23 4.20 -0.64
C ALA A 75 -6.73 4.36 -0.90
N LEU A 76 -7.13 4.74 -2.12
CA LEU A 76 -8.54 4.86 -2.49
C LEU A 76 -9.28 3.53 -2.39
N ALA A 77 -8.68 2.43 -2.86
CA ALA A 77 -9.28 1.11 -2.76
C ALA A 77 -9.43 0.66 -1.30
N ALA A 78 -8.40 0.86 -0.48
CA ALA A 78 -8.45 0.52 0.94
C ALA A 78 -9.45 1.40 1.70
N LEU A 79 -9.60 2.67 1.35
CA LEU A 79 -10.67 3.53 1.90
C LEU A 79 -12.06 2.99 1.54
N GLN A 80 -12.30 2.59 0.28
CA GLN A 80 -13.60 2.00 -0.11
C GLN A 80 -13.91 0.70 0.63
N GLU A 81 -12.88 -0.08 1.00
CA GLU A 81 -13.04 -1.37 1.66
C GLU A 81 -13.17 -1.27 3.19
N PHE A 82 -12.46 -0.32 3.82
CA PHE A 82 -12.31 -0.27 5.28
C PHE A 82 -12.84 1.00 5.95
N ALA A 83 -13.11 2.09 5.22
CA ALA A 83 -13.71 3.30 5.79
C ALA A 83 -15.24 3.18 5.78
N GLY A 84 -15.78 2.54 6.82
CA GLY A 84 -17.22 2.43 7.11
C GLY A 84 -17.62 3.25 8.33
#